data_AF-A0A432SUT4-F1
#
_entry.id   AF-A0A432SUT4-F1
#
_cell.length_a   1.000
_cell.length_b   1.000
_cell.length_c   1.000
_cell.angle_alpha   90.00
_cell.angle_beta   90.00
_cell.angle_gamma   90.00
#
_symmetry.space_group_name_H-M   'P 1'
#
loop_
_entity.id
_entity.type
_entity.pdbx_description
1 polymer ?
#
loop_
_entity_poly.entity_id
_entity_poly.type
_entity_poly.pdbx_seq_one_letter_code
_entity_poly.pdbx_strand_id
1 'polypeptide(L)'
;MSLKLNGFIPKLLFIVSLVLLFVWVVPKILNHYQNIKSYDIKKNELEETYRKYNIVDKAQKFTLEAFKKEAESIFSDVSLKSKEGNEYKVTIQVDKNKIEKINSFIESLSLHYLVKVKNSELKLEDKNQVVEVQFILEEL
;
A
#
# COMPACT_ATOMS: atom_id res chain seq x y z
N MET A 1 -64.08 22.15 25.95
CA MET A 1 -63.23 23.30 25.55
C MET A 1 -62.36 22.84 24.39
N SER A 2 -62.75 23.20 23.17
CA SER A 2 -62.05 22.81 21.94
C SER A 2 -60.67 23.45 21.95
N LEU A 3 -59.62 22.65 22.15
CA LEU A 3 -58.24 23.07 21.93
C LEU A 3 -58.08 23.35 20.43
N LYS A 4 -58.38 24.59 20.03
CA LYS A 4 -57.78 25.20 18.84
C LYS A 4 -56.28 25.33 19.12
N LEU A 5 -55.56 24.21 19.07
CA LEU A 5 -54.11 24.19 18.98
C LEU A 5 -53.80 24.65 17.56
N ASN A 6 -53.89 25.98 17.38
CA ASN A 6 -53.53 26.71 16.17
C ASN A 6 -52.20 26.17 15.65
N GLY A 7 -52.11 26.02 14.32
CA GLY A 7 -51.11 25.24 13.56
C GLY A 7 -49.62 25.57 13.73
N PHE A 8 -49.17 26.14 14.85
CA PHE A 8 -47.78 26.40 15.19
C PHE A 8 -47.04 25.15 15.67
N ILE A 9 -47.59 24.37 16.62
CA ILE A 9 -46.92 23.20 17.21
C ILE A 9 -46.64 22.09 16.16
N PRO A 10 -47.61 21.66 15.32
CA PRO A 10 -47.32 20.68 14.28
C PRO A 10 -46.34 21.19 13.21
N LYS A 11 -46.35 22.50 12.90
CA LYS A 11 -45.34 23.10 12.00
C LYS A 11 -43.95 23.10 12.62
N LEU A 12 -43.84 23.35 13.91
CA LEU A 12 -42.56 23.36 14.63
C LEU A 12 -41.96 21.96 14.72
N LEU A 13 -42.79 20.94 14.99
CA LEU A 13 -42.37 19.54 14.94
C LEU A 13 -41.93 19.12 13.54
N PHE A 14 -42.61 19.59 12.50
CA PHE A 14 -42.21 19.33 11.11
C PHE A 14 -40.84 19.95 10.78
N ILE A 15 -40.61 21.21 11.19
CA ILE A 15 -39.32 21.90 11.00
C ILE A 15 -38.20 21.18 11.75
N VAL A 16 -38.42 20.78 13.01
CA VAL A 16 -37.43 20.05 13.81
C VAL A 16 -37.12 18.69 13.19
N SER A 17 -38.13 17.97 12.71
CA SER A 17 -37.95 16.70 11.99
C SER A 17 -37.13 16.88 10.72
N LEU A 18 -37.40 17.94 9.94
CA LEU A 18 -36.66 18.29 8.73
C LEU A 18 -35.19 18.58 9.06
N VAL A 19 -34.92 19.38 10.09
CA VAL A 19 -33.56 19.72 10.53
C VAL A 19 -32.79 18.47 10.97
N LEU A 20 -33.41 17.57 11.75
CA LEU A 20 -32.80 16.30 12.15
C LEU A 20 -32.46 15.43 10.94
N LEU A 21 -33.32 15.41 9.92
CA LEU A 21 -33.09 14.70 8.67
C LEU A 21 -31.89 15.26 7.92
N PHE A 22 -31.79 16.59 7.81
CA PHE A 22 -30.64 17.25 7.17
C PHE A 22 -29.33 17.02 7.93
N VAL A 23 -29.35 17.13 9.26
CA VAL A 23 -28.17 16.87 10.12
C VAL A 23 -27.70 15.42 9.99
N TRP A 24 -28.57 14.47 9.68
CA TRP A 24 -28.15 13.08 9.45
C TRP A 24 -27.71 12.83 8.00
N VAL A 25 -28.46 13.30 7.01
CA VAL A 25 -28.25 12.96 5.61
C VAL A 25 -27.05 13.70 5.03
N VAL A 26 -26.85 14.97 5.35
CA VAL A 26 -25.78 15.78 4.77
C VAL A 26 -24.39 15.23 5.12
N PRO A 27 -24.06 14.89 6.38
CA PRO A 27 -22.76 14.28 6.71
C PRO A 27 -22.56 12.92 6.04
N LYS A 28 -23.61 12.10 5.91
CA LYS A 28 -23.52 10.79 5.24
C LYS A 28 -23.15 10.92 3.77
N ILE A 29 -23.76 11.87 3.06
CA ILE A 29 -23.47 12.13 1.63
C ILE A 29 -22.05 12.67 1.47
N LEU A 30 -21.65 13.61 2.32
CA LEU A 30 -20.29 14.17 2.30
C LEU A 30 -19.23 13.08 2.55
N ASN A 31 -19.42 12.24 3.58
CA ASN A 31 -18.51 11.12 3.85
C ASN A 31 -18.47 10.12 2.69
N HIS A 32 -19.61 9.81 2.08
CA HIS A 32 -19.66 8.92 0.92
C HIS A 32 -18.85 9.48 -0.26
N TYR A 33 -19.02 10.78 -0.55
CA TYR A 33 -18.28 11.45 -1.63
C TYR A 33 -16.77 11.51 -1.35
N GLN A 34 -16.38 11.80 -0.11
CA GLN A 34 -14.98 11.78 0.31
C GLN A 34 -14.37 10.38 0.16
N ASN A 35 -15.12 9.33 0.53
CA ASN A 35 -14.67 7.95 0.40
C ASN A 35 -14.51 7.52 -1.06
N ILE A 36 -15.45 7.88 -1.95
CA ILE A 36 -15.31 7.62 -3.39
C ILE A 36 -14.08 8.31 -3.93
N LYS A 37 -13.90 9.60 -3.63
CA LYS A 37 -12.74 10.36 -4.09
C LYS A 37 -11.42 9.76 -3.58
N SER A 38 -11.37 9.33 -2.31
CA SER A 38 -10.21 8.65 -1.76
C SER A 38 -9.94 7.31 -2.45
N TYR A 39 -11.00 6.56 -2.77
CA TYR A 39 -10.88 5.30 -3.50
C TYR A 39 -10.34 5.52 -4.91
N ASP A 40 -10.85 6.50 -5.65
CA ASP A 40 -10.38 6.83 -7.00
C ASP A 40 -8.92 7.29 -6.99
N ILE A 41 -8.51 8.10 -6.00
CA ILE A 41 -7.11 8.49 -5.83
C ILE A 41 -6.23 7.25 -5.61
N LYS A 42 -6.59 6.37 -4.67
CA LYS A 42 -5.81 5.15 -4.40
C LYS A 42 -5.75 4.21 -5.59
N LYS A 43 -6.85 4.13 -6.36
CA LYS A 43 -6.90 3.34 -7.59
C LYS A 43 -5.96 3.90 -8.64
N ASN A 44 -5.96 5.22 -8.83
CA ASN A 44 -5.05 5.87 -9.77
C ASN A 44 -3.58 5.75 -9.34
N GLU A 45 -3.27 5.95 -8.05
CA GLU A 45 -1.92 5.74 -7.51
C GLU A 45 -1.43 4.30 -7.75
N LEU A 46 -2.32 3.31 -7.56
CA LEU A 46 -2.01 1.90 -7.81
C LEU A 46 -1.81 1.63 -9.30
N GLU A 47 -2.63 2.21 -10.19
CA GLU A 47 -2.50 2.07 -11.63
C GLU A 47 -1.22 2.73 -12.17
N GLU A 48 -0.89 3.92 -11.69
CA GLU A 48 0.38 4.59 -12.00
C GLU A 48 1.58 3.75 -11.54
N THR A 49 1.49 3.16 -10.35
CA THR A 49 2.53 2.28 -9.81
C THR A 49 2.68 1.02 -10.66
N TYR A 50 1.59 0.37 -11.07
CA TYR A 50 1.63 -0.79 -11.97
C TYR A 50 2.24 -0.44 -13.33
N ARG A 51 1.90 0.72 -13.90
CA ARG A 51 2.48 1.21 -15.16
C ARG A 51 3.97 1.50 -15.01
N LYS A 52 4.40 2.14 -13.91
CA LYS A 52 5.81 2.46 -13.62
C LYS A 52 6.68 1.21 -13.61
N TYR A 53 6.17 0.11 -13.05
CA TYR A 53 6.90 -1.15 -12.92
C TYR A 53 6.56 -2.19 -14.01
N ASN A 54 5.80 -1.80 -15.04
CA ASN A 54 5.41 -2.64 -16.19
C ASN A 54 4.78 -3.99 -15.79
N ILE A 55 3.87 -3.95 -14.82
CA ILE A 55 3.23 -5.14 -14.25
C ILE A 55 1.96 -5.42 -15.04
N VAL A 56 2.04 -6.42 -15.92
CA VAL A 56 0.99 -6.74 -16.90
C VAL A 56 -0.08 -7.67 -16.30
N ASP A 57 0.20 -8.35 -15.19
CA ASP A 57 -0.73 -9.33 -14.60
C ASP A 57 -0.55 -9.53 -13.09
N LYS A 58 -1.47 -10.27 -12.47
CA LYS A 58 -1.50 -10.59 -11.02
C LYS A 58 -0.13 -10.99 -10.47
N ALA A 59 0.18 -10.55 -9.25
CA ALA A 59 1.39 -10.93 -8.53
C ALA A 59 1.57 -12.46 -8.51
N GLN A 60 2.78 -12.91 -8.83
CA GLN A 60 3.12 -14.32 -8.94
C GLN A 60 3.48 -14.90 -7.57
N LYS A 61 3.45 -16.24 -7.47
CA LYS A 61 4.00 -16.92 -6.29
C LYS A 61 5.50 -16.67 -6.21
N PHE A 62 5.99 -16.43 -5.00
CA PHE A 62 7.41 -16.26 -4.77
C PHE A 62 8.15 -17.58 -5.03
N THR A 63 9.20 -17.53 -5.85
CA THR A 63 10.14 -18.63 -5.99
C THR A 63 11.54 -18.10 -5.90
N LEU A 64 12.39 -18.81 -5.17
CA LEU A 64 13.77 -18.39 -4.92
C LEU A 64 14.56 -18.25 -6.24
N GLU A 65 14.33 -19.14 -7.19
CA GLU A 65 14.98 -19.11 -8.51
C GLU A 65 14.59 -17.89 -9.34
N ALA A 66 13.29 -17.56 -9.40
CA ALA A 66 12.81 -16.39 -10.15
C ALA A 66 13.33 -15.09 -9.53
N PHE A 67 13.25 -14.97 -8.21
CA PHE A 67 13.78 -13.82 -7.49
C PHE A 67 15.28 -13.66 -7.73
N LYS A 68 16.05 -14.74 -7.61
CA LYS A 68 17.50 -14.71 -7.78
C LYS A 68 17.86 -14.28 -9.20
N LYS A 69 17.19 -14.83 -10.21
CA LYS A 69 17.38 -14.45 -11.62
C LYS A 69 17.09 -12.96 -11.89
N GLU A 70 16.04 -12.43 -11.28
CA GLU A 70 15.68 -11.00 -11.39
C GLU A 70 16.71 -10.12 -10.69
N ALA A 71 17.09 -10.46 -9.45
CA ALA A 71 18.03 -9.69 -8.64
C ALA A 71 19.46 -9.69 -9.21
N GLU A 72 19.96 -10.84 -9.68
CA GLU A 72 21.30 -10.98 -10.31
C GLU A 72 21.41 -10.22 -11.64
N SER A 73 20.29 -9.88 -12.28
CA SER A 73 20.31 -9.02 -13.49
C SER A 73 20.62 -7.55 -13.16
N ILE A 74 20.49 -7.15 -11.89
CA ILE A 74 20.60 -5.76 -11.44
C ILE A 74 21.81 -5.58 -10.49
N PHE A 75 22.06 -6.56 -9.63
CA PHE A 75 23.03 -6.48 -8.53
C PHE A 75 24.16 -7.50 -8.69
N SER A 76 25.31 -7.15 -8.11
CA SER A 76 26.57 -7.86 -8.33
C SER A 76 26.67 -9.17 -7.54
N ASP A 77 26.06 -9.24 -6.35
CA ASP A 77 25.96 -10.47 -5.56
C ASP A 77 24.65 -10.48 -4.76
N VAL A 78 23.95 -11.62 -4.78
CA VAL A 78 22.63 -11.83 -4.19
C VAL A 78 22.64 -13.15 -3.44
N SER A 79 22.56 -13.07 -2.11
CA SER A 79 22.46 -14.24 -1.23
C SER A 79 21.07 -14.33 -0.63
N LEU A 80 20.41 -15.47 -0.80
CA LEU A 80 19.17 -15.80 -0.12
C LEU A 80 19.40 -16.97 0.81
N LYS A 81 18.92 -16.81 2.05
CA LYS A 81 18.86 -17.89 3.03
C LYS A 81 17.42 -18.04 3.49
N SER A 82 16.83 -19.22 3.29
CA SER A 82 15.56 -19.56 3.90
C SER A 82 15.69 -19.47 5.41
N LYS A 83 14.75 -18.78 6.05
CA LYS A 83 14.57 -18.80 7.50
C LYS A 83 13.48 -19.82 7.83
N GLU A 84 13.25 -20.10 9.11
CA GLU A 84 12.18 -21.00 9.54
C GLU A 84 10.80 -20.51 9.04
N GLY A 85 10.03 -21.41 8.39
CA GLY A 85 8.68 -21.12 7.88
C GLY A 85 8.65 -20.52 6.47
N ASN A 86 7.78 -19.53 6.26
CA ASN A 86 7.57 -18.81 4.98
C ASN A 86 8.42 -17.54 4.87
N GLU A 87 9.47 -17.42 5.68
CA GLU A 87 10.36 -16.24 5.71
C GLU A 87 11.69 -16.52 5.00
N TYR A 88 12.15 -15.56 4.21
CA TYR A 88 13.42 -15.61 3.50
C TYR A 88 14.26 -14.40 3.90
N LYS A 89 15.49 -14.64 4.36
CA LYS A 89 16.46 -13.58 4.58
C LYS A 89 17.20 -13.32 3.28
N VAL A 90 17.07 -12.11 2.77
CA VAL A 90 17.74 -11.64 1.57
C VAL A 90 18.89 -10.73 1.97
N THR A 91 20.06 -10.99 1.40
CA THR A 91 21.25 -10.15 1.48
C THR A 91 21.66 -9.80 0.05
N ILE A 92 21.68 -8.50 -0.27
CA ILE A 92 22.09 -7.99 -1.58
C ILE A 92 23.32 -7.10 -1.40
N GLN A 93 24.36 -7.34 -2.19
CA GLN A 93 25.48 -6.42 -2.32
C GLN A 93 25.24 -5.50 -3.51
N VAL A 94 25.21 -4.19 -3.23
CA VAL A 94 24.87 -3.15 -4.20
C VAL A 94 26.03 -2.18 -4.33
N ASP A 95 26.49 -1.93 -5.56
CA ASP A 95 27.44 -0.85 -5.79
C ASP A 95 26.82 0.50 -5.36
N LYS A 96 27.58 1.38 -4.70
CA LYS A 96 27.05 2.69 -4.23
C LYS A 96 26.38 3.51 -5.32
N ASN A 97 26.84 3.40 -6.58
CA ASN A 97 26.27 4.09 -7.73
C ASN A 97 24.91 3.52 -8.21
N LYS A 98 24.50 2.35 -7.70
CA LYS A 98 23.22 1.69 -7.99
C LYS A 98 22.29 1.66 -6.78
N ILE A 99 22.63 2.35 -5.70
CA ILE A 99 21.82 2.34 -4.48
C ILE A 99 20.38 2.84 -4.73
N GLU A 100 20.18 3.79 -5.63
CA GLU A 100 18.83 4.26 -5.99
C GLU A 100 17.96 3.14 -6.62
N LYS A 101 18.59 2.17 -7.29
CA LYS A 101 17.90 1.01 -7.85
C LYS A 101 17.41 0.05 -6.77
N ILE A 102 18.00 0.02 -5.57
CA ILE A 102 17.54 -0.88 -4.50
C ILE A 102 16.16 -0.51 -3.99
N ASN A 103 15.87 0.78 -3.85
CA ASN A 103 14.58 1.26 -3.37
C ASN A 103 13.49 0.90 -4.38
N SER A 104 13.73 1.18 -5.67
CA SER A 104 12.80 0.83 -6.74
C SER A 104 12.61 -0.69 -6.86
N PHE A 105 13.69 -1.47 -6.68
CA PHE A 105 13.61 -2.93 -6.68
C PHE A 105 12.76 -3.45 -5.51
N ILE A 106 13.03 -3.02 -4.28
CA ILE A 106 12.26 -3.44 -3.09
C ILE A 106 10.78 -3.07 -3.21
N GLU A 107 10.47 -1.86 -3.71
CA GLU A 107 9.09 -1.45 -4.00
C GLU A 107 8.41 -2.38 -5.00
N SER A 108 9.10 -2.74 -6.09
CA SER A 108 8.56 -3.63 -7.11
C SER A 108 8.31 -5.06 -6.63
N LEU A 109 9.03 -5.55 -5.61
CA LEU A 109 8.89 -6.93 -5.12
C LEU A 109 7.48 -7.26 -4.66
N SER A 110 6.84 -6.37 -3.90
CA SER A 110 5.47 -6.55 -3.42
C SER A 110 4.41 -6.48 -4.51
N LEU A 111 4.79 -6.00 -5.70
CA LEU A 111 3.91 -5.90 -6.85
C LEU A 111 4.10 -7.08 -7.81
N HIS A 112 5.33 -7.59 -7.94
CA HIS A 112 5.66 -8.77 -8.75
C HIS A 112 5.34 -10.09 -8.03
N TYR A 113 5.53 -10.14 -6.72
CA TYR A 113 5.37 -11.35 -5.92
C TYR A 113 4.36 -11.16 -4.78
N LEU A 114 3.68 -12.23 -4.40
CA LEU A 114 2.85 -12.31 -3.19
C LEU A 114 3.74 -12.38 -1.93
N VAL A 115 4.52 -11.31 -1.70
CA VAL A 115 5.44 -11.21 -0.57
C VAL A 115 5.26 -9.91 0.18
N LYS A 116 5.50 -9.99 1.48
CA LYS A 116 5.60 -8.85 2.36
C LYS A 116 7.05 -8.64 2.76
N VAL A 117 7.56 -7.43 2.55
CA VAL A 117 8.88 -7.05 3.04
C VAL A 117 8.76 -6.69 4.52
N LYS A 118 9.41 -7.46 5.39
CA LYS A 118 9.52 -7.26 6.84
C LYS A 118 10.93 -6.78 7.17
N ASN A 119 11.04 -5.88 8.16
CA ASN A 119 12.29 -5.43 8.78
C ASN A 119 13.44 -5.25 7.77
N SER A 120 13.41 -4.16 7.02
CA SER A 120 14.53 -3.75 6.19
C SER A 120 15.62 -3.16 7.09
N GLU A 121 16.72 -3.88 7.29
CA GLU A 121 17.92 -3.37 7.93
C GLU A 121 18.96 -3.05 6.86
N LEU A 122 19.11 -1.75 6.58
CA LEU A 122 20.20 -1.26 5.72
C LEU A 122 21.50 -1.25 6.54
N LYS A 123 22.40 -2.19 6.26
CA LYS A 123 23.75 -2.21 6.85
C LYS A 123 24.74 -1.66 5.85
N LEU A 124 24.94 -0.34 5.93
CA LEU A 124 25.94 0.37 5.15
C LEU A 124 27.35 -0.02 5.64
N GLU A 125 27.98 -1.02 5.04
CA GLU A 125 29.41 -1.28 5.23
C GLU A 125 30.24 -0.43 4.27
N ASP A 126 30.88 0.60 4.80
CA ASP A 126 31.53 1.66 4.00
C ASP A 126 32.86 1.24 3.32
N LYS A 127 33.27 -0.03 3.44
CA LYS A 127 34.68 -0.42 3.21
C LYS A 127 35.09 -0.61 1.76
N ASN A 128 34.18 -0.83 0.80
CA ASN A 128 34.57 -1.23 -0.57
C ASN A 128 33.74 -0.59 -1.71
N GLN A 129 33.10 0.57 -1.51
CA GLN A 129 32.14 1.15 -2.47
C GLN A 129 30.90 0.26 -2.75
N VAL A 130 30.70 -0.77 -1.94
CA VAL A 130 29.56 -1.69 -1.97
C VAL A 130 28.76 -1.47 -0.69
N VAL A 131 27.44 -1.58 -0.79
CA VAL A 131 26.48 -1.48 0.31
C VAL A 131 25.79 -2.83 0.46
N GLU A 132 25.74 -3.34 1.69
CA GLU A 132 24.99 -4.54 2.00
C GLU A 132 23.57 -4.19 2.45
N VAL A 133 22.58 -4.73 1.76
CA VAL A 133 21.17 -4.52 2.08
C VAL A 133 20.58 -5.84 2.55
N GLN A 134 20.11 -5.86 3.80
CA GLN A 134 19.47 -7.04 4.39
C GLN A 134 17.98 -6.76 4.65
N PHE A 135 17.12 -7.66 4.20
CA PHE A 135 15.69 -7.60 4.49
C PHE A 135 15.08 -9.00 4.58
N ILE A 136 13.90 -9.08 5.18
CA ILE A 136 13.14 -10.32 5.29
C ILE A 136 11.98 -10.25 4.30
N LEU A 137 11.82 -11.29 3.48
CA LEU A 137 10.63 -11.51 2.67
C LEU A 137 9.77 -12.57 3.36
N GLU A 138 8.48 -12.30 3.50
CA GLU A 138 7.49 -13.27 3.96
C GLU A 138 6.52 -13.58 2.83
N GLU A 139 6.35 -14.86 2.48
CA GLU A 139 5.37 -15.29 1.49
C GLU A 139 3.94 -15.26 2.07
N LEU A 140 3.00 -14.69 1.30
CA LEU A 140 1.58 -14.48 1.66
C LEU A 140 0.65 -15.59 1.13
#